data_AF-A0A9X1LGP9-F1
#
_entry.id   AF-A0A9X1LGP9-F1
#
_cell.length_a   1.000
_cell.length_b   1.000
_cell.length_c   1.000
_cell.angle_alpha   90.00
_cell.angle_beta   90.00
_cell.angle_gamma   90.00
#
_symmetry.space_group_name_H-M   'P 1'
#
loop_
_entity.id
_entity.type
_entity.pdbx_description
1 polymer ?
#
loop_
_entity_poly.entity_id
_entity_poly.type
_entity_poly.pdbx_seq_one_letter_code
_entity_poly.pdbx_strand_id
1 'polypeptide(L)'
;MKTNKSKYSQNSGFKAPEDYFGSFEEKMMRRLGNEKSAAIPPKGKAFSVPDTYFDSLEDKIIAKTNTSEPRVVRLFRKEYLYYAAAVAAIFVLMLGNFFQTGNDQPIGWDDIEISAMETYIDEGYEMGYIELNSAEVSDFVFENGKIIDDSDFKTVNSDAVFDYIDENIEDPAYILE
;
A
#
# COMPACT_ATOMS: atom_id res chain seq x y z
N MET A 1 -3.39 -16.74 -25.62
CA MET A 1 -4.17 -15.54 -26.03
C MET A 1 -4.52 -14.74 -24.78
N LYS A 2 -4.08 -13.48 -24.66
CA LYS A 2 -4.41 -12.61 -23.52
C LYS A 2 -5.77 -11.94 -23.79
N THR A 3 -6.73 -12.09 -22.88
CA THR A 3 -8.06 -11.47 -22.99
C THR A 3 -7.99 -10.01 -22.53
N ASN A 4 -8.21 -9.07 -23.43
CA ASN A 4 -8.31 -7.64 -23.10
C ASN A 4 -9.63 -7.37 -22.37
N LYS A 5 -9.59 -7.20 -21.04
CA LYS A 5 -10.70 -6.60 -20.28
C LYS A 5 -10.62 -5.08 -20.42
N SER A 6 -11.68 -4.44 -20.95
CA SER A 6 -11.75 -2.98 -21.09
C SER A 6 -11.81 -2.30 -19.71
N LYS A 7 -10.97 -1.28 -19.48
CA LYS A 7 -10.91 -0.48 -18.23
C LYS A 7 -12.14 0.37 -17.92
N TYR A 8 -13.13 0.42 -18.82
CA TYR A 8 -14.32 1.27 -18.68
C TYR A 8 -15.54 0.45 -18.30
N SER A 9 -16.29 0.92 -17.29
CA SER A 9 -17.64 0.45 -16.97
C SER A 9 -18.51 0.59 -18.22
N GLN A 10 -19.23 -0.48 -18.60
CA GLN A 10 -20.18 -0.41 -19.72
C GLN A 10 -21.38 0.51 -19.45
N ASN A 11 -21.50 1.04 -18.23
CA ASN A 11 -22.54 1.97 -17.84
C ASN A 11 -21.93 3.37 -17.63
N SER A 12 -21.95 4.21 -18.66
CA SER A 12 -21.41 5.58 -18.64
C SER A 12 -22.29 6.58 -17.87
N GLY A 13 -23.46 6.16 -17.36
CA GLY A 13 -24.44 7.04 -16.69
C GLY A 13 -25.20 7.97 -17.65
N PHE A 14 -24.69 8.18 -18.86
CA PHE A 14 -25.36 8.96 -19.91
C PHE A 14 -26.28 8.05 -20.72
N LYS A 15 -27.59 8.16 -20.49
CA LYS A 15 -28.62 7.54 -21.32
C LYS A 15 -29.40 8.63 -22.05
N ALA A 16 -29.58 8.45 -23.36
CA ALA A 16 -30.52 9.29 -24.09
C ALA A 16 -31.94 9.02 -23.56
N PRO A 17 -32.84 10.02 -23.57
CA PRO A 17 -34.25 9.81 -23.27
C PRO A 17 -34.85 8.72 -24.14
N GLU A 18 -35.86 8.04 -23.61
CA GLU A 18 -36.64 7.06 -24.36
C GLU A 18 -37.21 7.72 -25.62
N ASP A 19 -37.09 7.04 -26.76
CA ASP A 19 -37.55 7.52 -28.07
C ASP A 19 -36.92 8.86 -28.56
N TYR A 20 -35.75 9.25 -28.01
CA TYR A 20 -35.02 10.44 -28.48
C TYR A 20 -34.72 10.37 -29.98
N PHE A 21 -34.19 9.23 -30.44
CA PHE A 21 -33.78 9.03 -31.82
C PHE A 21 -34.94 8.68 -32.76
N GLY A 22 -35.99 8.02 -32.27
CA GLY A 22 -37.17 7.70 -33.09
C GLY A 22 -37.96 8.95 -33.48
N SER A 23 -38.12 9.88 -32.53
CA SER A 23 -38.78 11.17 -32.78
C SER A 23 -37.85 12.27 -33.31
N PHE A 24 -36.55 12.00 -33.49
CA PHE A 24 -35.56 13.00 -33.89
C PHE A 24 -35.83 13.56 -35.29
N GLU A 25 -36.07 12.68 -36.26
CA GLU A 25 -36.30 13.06 -37.66
C GLU A 25 -37.57 13.91 -37.80
N GLU A 26 -38.67 13.50 -37.17
CA GLU A 26 -39.92 14.25 -37.17
C GLU A 26 -39.73 15.63 -36.53
N LYS A 27 -39.05 15.70 -35.38
CA LYS A 27 -38.74 16.97 -34.71
C LYS A 27 -37.87 17.89 -35.58
N MET A 28 -36.88 17.33 -36.28
CA MET A 28 -36.01 18.07 -37.19
C MET A 28 -36.80 18.60 -38.40
N MET A 29 -37.56 17.73 -39.07
CA MET A 29 -38.36 18.08 -40.24
C MET A 29 -39.45 19.09 -39.90
N ARG A 30 -40.07 18.98 -38.71
CA ARG A 30 -41.01 19.97 -38.19
C ARG A 30 -40.33 21.32 -37.95
N ARG A 31 -39.11 21.36 -37.42
CA ARG A 31 -38.34 22.61 -37.26
C ARG A 31 -37.99 23.23 -38.62
N LEU A 32 -37.49 22.45 -39.57
CA LEU A 32 -37.17 22.91 -40.93
C LEU A 32 -38.42 23.38 -41.70
N GLY A 33 -39.54 22.67 -41.53
CA GLY A 33 -40.84 23.06 -42.09
C GLY A 33 -41.36 24.37 -41.50
N ASN A 34 -41.17 24.58 -40.20
CA ASN A 34 -41.53 25.82 -39.50
C ASN A 34 -40.56 26.97 -39.82
N GLU A 35 -39.29 26.69 -40.10
CA GLU A 35 -38.29 27.69 -40.50
C GLU A 35 -38.56 28.31 -41.88
N LYS A 36 -39.27 27.60 -42.78
CA LYS A 36 -39.77 28.23 -44.03
C LYS A 36 -40.80 29.33 -43.76
N SER A 37 -41.43 29.34 -42.59
CA SER A 37 -42.41 30.34 -42.15
C SER A 37 -41.79 31.44 -41.26
N ALA A 38 -40.65 31.15 -40.63
CA ALA A 38 -39.83 32.17 -39.99
C ALA A 38 -38.98 32.82 -41.09
N ALA A 39 -39.54 33.85 -41.73
CA ALA A 39 -38.86 34.65 -42.74
C ALA A 39 -37.37 34.75 -42.44
N ILE A 40 -36.53 34.16 -43.30
CA ILE A 40 -35.08 34.29 -43.20
C ILE A 40 -34.82 35.79 -43.07
N PRO A 41 -34.33 36.26 -41.91
CA PRO A 41 -34.15 37.67 -41.69
C PRO A 41 -33.28 38.21 -42.83
N PRO A 42 -33.67 39.34 -43.44
CA PRO A 42 -32.98 39.86 -44.62
C PRO A 42 -31.48 39.89 -44.35
N LYS A 43 -30.68 39.50 -45.36
CA LYS A 43 -29.21 39.42 -45.27
C LYS A 43 -28.69 40.63 -44.48
N GLY A 44 -28.11 40.38 -43.31
CA GLY A 44 -27.54 41.41 -42.45
C GLY A 44 -28.29 41.72 -41.14
N LYS A 45 -29.53 41.26 -40.92
CA LYS A 45 -30.26 41.60 -39.66
C LYS A 45 -30.18 40.55 -38.54
N ALA A 46 -30.01 39.26 -38.86
CA ALA A 46 -29.95 38.21 -37.81
C ALA A 46 -28.62 38.13 -37.07
N PHE A 47 -27.54 38.52 -37.73
CA PHE A 47 -26.17 38.37 -37.22
C PHE A 47 -25.43 39.72 -37.27
N SER A 48 -26.17 40.82 -37.13
CA SER A 48 -25.53 42.13 -36.92
C SER A 48 -25.14 42.26 -35.46
N VAL A 49 -23.91 42.65 -35.22
CA VAL A 49 -23.54 43.22 -33.92
C VAL A 49 -24.20 44.60 -33.78
N PRO A 50 -24.48 45.06 -32.55
CA PRO A 50 -24.84 46.45 -32.31
C PRO A 50 -23.78 47.40 -32.84
N ASP A 51 -24.21 48.57 -33.29
CA ASP A 51 -23.31 49.69 -33.57
C ASP A 51 -22.43 49.92 -32.32
N THR A 52 -21.14 50.17 -32.55
CA THR A 52 -20.12 50.39 -31.50
C THR A 52 -19.81 49.20 -30.57
N TYR A 53 -20.20 47.96 -30.92
CA TYR A 53 -19.81 46.78 -30.15
C TYR A 53 -18.29 46.66 -30.01
N PHE A 54 -17.57 46.73 -31.14
CA PHE A 54 -16.12 46.60 -31.19
C PHE A 54 -15.39 47.81 -30.59
N ASP A 55 -15.97 49.01 -30.68
CA ASP A 55 -15.39 50.23 -30.11
C ASP A 55 -15.33 50.17 -28.57
N SER A 56 -16.35 49.56 -27.93
CA SER A 56 -16.40 49.41 -26.46
C SER A 56 -15.85 48.08 -25.94
N LEU A 57 -15.44 47.17 -26.83
CA LEU A 57 -15.02 45.82 -26.46
C LEU A 57 -13.70 45.86 -25.69
N GLU A 58 -12.74 46.65 -26.17
CA GLU A 58 -11.43 46.81 -25.55
C GLU A 58 -11.56 47.34 -24.11
N ASP A 59 -12.29 48.44 -23.93
CA ASP A 59 -12.56 49.02 -22.61
C ASP A 59 -13.24 48.03 -21.65
N LYS A 60 -14.19 47.23 -22.14
CA LYS A 60 -14.88 46.21 -21.33
C LYS A 60 -13.94 45.07 -20.92
N ILE A 61 -13.01 44.67 -21.79
CA ILE A 61 -12.02 43.65 -21.47
C ILE A 61 -11.07 44.21 -20.41
N ILE A 62 -10.51 45.40 -20.64
CA ILE A 62 -9.58 46.07 -19.72
C ILE A 62 -10.23 46.29 -18.35
N ALA A 63 -11.49 46.75 -18.31
CA ALA A 63 -12.21 46.95 -17.04
C ALA A 63 -12.44 45.63 -16.27
N LYS A 64 -12.59 44.50 -16.98
CA LYS A 64 -12.77 43.17 -16.37
C LYS A 64 -11.45 42.51 -15.97
N THR A 65 -10.33 42.88 -16.60
CA THR A 65 -9.01 42.31 -16.31
C THR A 65 -8.19 43.17 -15.34
N ASN A 66 -8.42 44.48 -15.28
CA ASN A 66 -7.78 45.40 -14.33
C ASN A 66 -8.44 45.42 -12.95
N THR A 67 -9.24 44.41 -12.58
CA THR A 67 -9.59 44.21 -11.17
C THR A 67 -8.30 43.98 -10.39
N SER A 68 -7.95 44.96 -9.55
CA SER A 68 -6.85 44.93 -8.60
C SER A 68 -6.66 43.52 -8.05
N GLU A 69 -5.43 43.03 -8.09
CA GLU A 69 -5.06 41.71 -7.57
C GLU A 69 -5.77 41.47 -6.24
N PRO A 70 -6.43 40.30 -6.05
CA PRO A 70 -7.07 39.99 -4.78
C PRO A 70 -6.03 40.17 -3.67
N ARG A 71 -6.41 40.78 -2.55
CA ARG A 71 -5.50 41.04 -1.42
C ARG A 71 -4.94 39.70 -0.91
N VAL A 72 -3.81 39.28 -1.47
CA VAL A 72 -3.15 38.01 -1.12
C VAL A 72 -2.54 38.17 0.26
N VAL A 73 -3.24 37.64 1.26
CA VAL A 73 -2.68 37.49 2.60
C VAL A 73 -1.85 36.21 2.63
N ARG A 74 -0.57 36.33 2.99
CA ARG A 74 0.33 35.17 3.13
C ARG A 74 -0.19 34.28 4.26
N LEU A 75 -0.66 33.08 3.94
CA LEU A 75 -1.29 32.14 4.88
C LEU A 75 -0.30 31.59 5.92
N PHE A 76 0.95 31.38 5.54
CA PHE A 76 2.01 30.89 6.42
C PHE A 76 3.07 31.96 6.62
N ARG A 77 3.06 32.62 7.80
CA ARG A 77 4.17 33.47 8.21
C ARG A 77 5.25 32.60 8.83
N LYS A 78 6.47 32.67 8.30
CA LYS A 78 7.64 31.89 8.75
C LYS A 78 7.93 32.05 10.25
N GLU A 79 7.61 33.21 10.81
CA GLU A 79 7.75 33.52 12.24
C GLU A 79 6.97 32.54 13.13
N TYR A 80 5.72 32.22 12.77
CA TYR A 80 4.93 31.24 13.52
C TYR A 80 5.39 29.80 13.30
N LEU A 81 6.01 29.49 12.15
CA LEU A 81 6.57 28.16 11.89
C LEU A 81 7.77 27.88 12.80
N TYR A 82 8.64 28.86 13.05
CA TYR A 82 9.75 28.69 14.00
C TYR A 82 9.25 28.50 15.44
N TYR A 83 8.21 29.24 15.84
CA TYR A 83 7.59 29.07 17.15
C TYR A 83 6.93 27.68 17.31
N ALA A 84 6.16 27.25 16.30
CA ALA A 84 5.53 25.93 16.30
C ALA A 84 6.57 24.80 16.32
N ALA A 85 7.67 24.94 15.59
CA ALA A 85 8.78 23.99 15.60
C ALA A 85 9.47 23.89 16.97
N ALA A 86 9.68 25.01 17.66
CA ALA A 86 10.24 25.02 19.01
C ALA A 86 9.32 24.31 20.03
N VAL A 87 8.01 24.56 19.96
CA VAL A 87 7.02 23.87 20.81
C VAL A 87 7.00 22.37 20.52
N ALA A 88 7.02 21.97 19.24
CA ALA A 88 7.10 20.57 18.86
C ALA A 88 8.39 19.90 19.36
N ALA A 89 9.54 20.58 19.29
CA ALA A 89 10.81 20.06 19.80
C ALA A 89 10.78 19.83 21.32
N ILE A 90 10.13 20.71 22.09
CA ILE A 90 9.92 20.51 23.53
C ILE A 90 9.05 19.29 23.79
N PHE A 91 7.96 19.12 23.03
CA PHE A 91 7.12 17.91 23.13
C PHE A 91 7.89 16.64 22.75
N VAL A 92 8.74 16.68 21.73
CA VAL A 92 9.59 15.55 21.34
C VAL A 92 10.63 15.24 22.43
N LEU A 93 11.23 16.25 23.07
CA LEU A 93 12.14 16.02 24.20
C LEU A 93 11.41 15.46 25.43
N MET A 94 10.19 15.94 25.70
CA MET A 94 9.38 15.50 26.84
C MET A 94 8.81 14.08 26.64
N LEU A 95 8.32 13.77 25.45
CA LEU A 95 7.65 12.50 25.11
C LEU A 95 8.59 11.48 24.45
N GLY A 96 9.75 11.89 23.95
CA GLY A 96 10.70 11.01 23.25
C GLY A 96 11.28 9.91 24.14
N ASN A 97 11.29 10.11 25.46
CA ASN A 97 11.66 9.08 26.43
C ASN A 97 10.48 8.14 26.79
N PHE A 98 9.25 8.49 26.44
CA PHE A 98 8.07 7.66 26.73
C PHE A 98 7.85 6.56 25.68
N PHE A 99 8.31 6.80 24.44
CA PHE A 99 8.30 5.83 23.35
C PHE A 99 9.71 5.28 23.11
N GLN A 100 10.32 4.71 24.16
CA GLN A 100 11.52 3.91 23.96
C GLN A 100 11.10 2.67 23.15
N THR A 101 11.20 2.77 21.82
CA THR A 101 11.13 1.61 20.93
C THR A 101 12.08 0.57 21.49
N GLY A 102 11.56 -0.63 21.71
CA GLY A 102 12.28 -1.73 22.35
C GLY A 102 13.67 -1.87 21.76
N ASN A 103 14.63 -2.22 22.61
CA ASN A 103 16.00 -2.54 22.23
C ASN A 103 16.01 -3.30 20.90
N ASP A 104 16.59 -2.71 19.85
CA ASP A 104 16.97 -3.40 18.61
C ASP A 104 18.17 -4.34 18.89
N GLN A 105 18.16 -5.06 20.01
CA GLN A 105 19.03 -6.21 20.13
C GLN A 105 18.45 -7.26 19.18
N PRO A 106 19.25 -7.75 18.21
CA PRO A 106 18.79 -8.82 17.34
C PRO A 106 18.43 -10.01 18.24
N ILE A 107 17.17 -10.47 18.17
CA ILE A 107 16.71 -11.67 18.86
C ILE A 107 17.62 -12.82 18.41
N GLY A 108 18.38 -13.37 19.36
CA GLY A 108 19.28 -14.50 19.14
C GLY A 108 18.62 -15.83 19.52
N TRP A 109 19.30 -16.94 19.21
CA TRP A 109 18.87 -18.27 19.64
C TRP A 109 18.89 -18.43 21.17
N ASP A 110 19.75 -17.68 21.86
CA ASP A 110 19.86 -17.67 23.32
C ASP A 110 18.65 -17.01 24.01
N ASP A 111 17.85 -16.23 23.26
CA ASP A 111 16.64 -15.57 23.77
C ASP A 111 15.39 -16.47 23.67
N ILE A 112 15.50 -17.64 23.02
CA ILE A 112 14.39 -18.59 22.88
C ILE A 112 14.36 -19.49 24.11
N GLU A 113 13.24 -19.46 24.83
CA GLU A 113 13.02 -20.35 25.97
C GLU A 113 12.86 -21.80 25.50
N ILE A 114 13.52 -22.75 26.20
CA ILE A 114 13.46 -24.18 25.87
C ILE A 114 12.00 -24.69 25.85
N SER A 115 11.16 -24.23 26.78
CA SER A 115 9.74 -24.57 26.85
C SER A 115 8.95 -24.15 25.60
N ALA A 116 9.30 -23.02 24.99
CA ALA A 116 8.70 -22.56 23.74
C ALA A 116 9.12 -23.42 22.55
N MET A 117 10.36 -23.90 22.56
CA MET A 117 10.89 -24.81 21.54
C MET A 117 10.25 -26.21 21.65
N GLU A 118 10.10 -26.73 22.88
CA GLU A 118 9.37 -27.98 23.14
C GLU A 118 7.93 -27.90 22.64
N THR A 119 7.23 -26.81 22.97
CA THR A 119 5.84 -26.60 22.52
C THR A 119 5.76 -26.54 20.99
N TYR A 120 6.69 -25.86 20.33
CA TYR A 120 6.72 -25.78 18.86
C TYR A 120 6.94 -27.15 18.21
N ILE A 121 7.83 -27.95 18.77
CA ILE A 121 8.13 -29.30 18.27
C ILE A 121 6.91 -30.21 18.49
N ASP A 122 6.32 -30.20 19.69
CA ASP A 122 5.13 -31.00 20.02
C ASP A 122 3.93 -30.65 19.14
N GLU A 123 3.63 -29.35 18.98
CA GLU A 123 2.58 -28.89 18.08
C GLU A 123 2.85 -29.29 16.63
N GLY A 124 4.12 -29.33 16.22
CA GLY A 124 4.51 -29.77 14.88
C GLY A 124 4.33 -31.25 14.62
N TYR A 125 4.59 -32.09 15.62
CA TYR A 125 4.26 -33.51 15.55
C TYR A 125 2.75 -33.75 15.57
N GLU A 126 2.01 -33.04 16.42
CA GLU A 126 0.55 -33.19 16.53
C GLU A 126 -0.18 -32.74 15.25
N MET A 127 0.24 -31.63 14.66
CA MET A 127 -0.34 -31.08 13.44
C MET A 127 0.21 -31.72 12.16
N GLY A 128 1.20 -32.61 12.26
CA GLY A 128 1.70 -33.45 11.17
C GLY A 128 2.55 -32.73 10.12
N TYR A 129 3.22 -31.63 10.48
CA TYR A 129 4.18 -30.95 9.60
C TYR A 129 5.64 -31.15 10.01
N ILE A 130 5.88 -31.71 11.21
CA ILE A 130 7.17 -32.24 11.64
C ILE A 130 7.03 -33.75 11.70
N GLU A 131 7.58 -34.44 10.70
CA GLU A 131 7.73 -35.90 10.68
C GLU A 131 9.21 -36.20 10.87
N LEU A 132 9.63 -36.37 12.13
CA LEU A 132 11.00 -36.76 12.43
C LEU A 132 11.05 -38.25 12.73
N ASN A 133 11.52 -39.03 11.77
CA ASN A 133 11.97 -40.39 12.03
C ASN A 133 13.39 -40.34 12.65
N SER A 134 13.70 -41.21 13.60
CA SER A 134 15.04 -41.27 14.23
C SER A 134 16.16 -41.46 13.20
N ALA A 135 15.89 -42.19 12.11
CA ALA A 135 16.82 -42.33 10.99
C ALA A 135 17.01 -41.03 10.19
N GLU A 136 15.95 -40.26 9.96
CA GLU A 136 16.00 -38.99 9.20
C GLU A 136 16.61 -37.85 10.02
N VAL A 137 16.41 -37.86 11.35
CA VAL A 137 17.10 -36.95 12.28
C VAL A 137 18.60 -37.25 12.29
N SER A 138 18.99 -38.52 12.34
CA SER A 138 20.38 -38.94 12.26
C SER A 138 21.02 -38.43 10.96
N ASP A 139 20.40 -38.67 9.81
CA ASP A 139 20.92 -38.19 8.53
C ASP A 139 20.98 -36.65 8.48
N PHE A 140 20.00 -35.94 9.03
CA PHE A 140 20.02 -34.47 9.09
C PHE A 140 21.14 -33.92 9.99
N VAL A 141 21.41 -34.58 11.13
CA VAL A 141 22.46 -34.19 12.09
C VAL A 141 23.85 -34.48 11.55
N PHE A 142 24.04 -35.65 10.94
CA PHE A 142 25.36 -36.14 10.52
C PHE A 142 25.72 -35.81 9.06
N GLU A 143 24.78 -35.75 8.12
CA GLU A 143 25.08 -35.61 6.68
C GLU A 143 25.17 -34.15 6.23
N ASN A 144 24.38 -33.25 6.81
CA ASN A 144 24.37 -31.83 6.43
C ASN A 144 25.31 -30.93 7.26
N GLY A 145 26.10 -31.50 8.18
CA GLY A 145 27.30 -30.90 8.78
C GLY A 145 27.15 -29.50 9.38
N LYS A 146 25.93 -29.12 9.80
CA LYS A 146 25.64 -27.73 10.21
C LYS A 146 25.37 -27.57 11.71
N ILE A 147 25.16 -28.67 12.43
CA ILE A 147 24.77 -28.64 13.85
C ILE A 147 25.87 -29.21 14.75
N ILE A 148 26.63 -30.21 14.28
CA ILE A 148 27.73 -30.80 15.04
C ILE A 148 28.88 -31.06 14.07
N ASP A 149 30.04 -30.45 14.32
CA ASP A 149 31.27 -30.73 13.56
C ASP A 149 32.09 -31.80 14.30
N ASP A 150 32.85 -32.62 13.55
CA ASP A 150 33.75 -33.63 14.13
C ASP A 150 34.78 -33.00 15.10
N SER A 151 35.02 -31.69 15.00
CA SER A 151 35.88 -30.95 15.91
C SER A 151 35.25 -30.67 17.28
N ASP A 152 33.92 -30.60 17.39
CA ASP A 152 33.22 -30.33 18.65
C ASP A 152 33.40 -31.51 19.63
N PHE A 153 33.34 -32.74 19.12
CA PHE A 153 33.58 -33.96 19.89
C PHE A 153 35.01 -34.10 20.43
N LYS A 154 35.98 -33.33 19.91
CA LYS A 154 37.36 -33.34 20.44
C LYS A 154 37.53 -32.53 21.71
N THR A 155 36.58 -31.65 22.02
CA THR A 155 36.64 -30.77 23.20
C THR A 155 35.87 -31.32 24.40
N VAL A 156 35.03 -32.32 24.17
CA VAL A 156 34.21 -32.96 25.21
C VAL A 156 35.06 -33.97 25.98
N ASN A 157 34.97 -33.93 27.32
CA ASN A 157 35.67 -34.86 28.18
C ASN A 157 35.07 -36.27 28.04
N SER A 158 35.88 -37.23 27.60
CA SER A 158 35.43 -38.59 27.32
C SER A 158 34.92 -39.33 28.56
N ASP A 159 35.47 -39.06 29.74
CA ASP A 159 35.05 -39.72 30.98
C ASP A 159 33.64 -39.25 31.40
N ALA A 160 33.38 -37.94 31.29
CA ALA A 160 32.07 -37.37 31.59
C ALA A 160 30.96 -37.85 30.64
N VAL A 161 31.30 -38.08 29.37
CA VAL A 161 30.38 -38.68 28.39
C VAL A 161 30.10 -40.14 28.73
N PHE A 162 31.13 -40.88 29.14
CA PHE A 162 30.98 -42.27 29.53
C PHE A 162 30.07 -42.42 30.75
N ASP A 163 30.28 -41.59 31.78
CA ASP A 163 29.44 -41.58 32.98
C ASP A 163 27.98 -41.23 32.67
N TYR A 164 27.75 -40.24 31.80
CA TYR A 164 26.39 -39.86 31.40
C TYR A 164 25.68 -40.98 30.64
N ILE A 165 26.37 -41.65 29.72
CA ILE A 165 25.79 -42.77 28.98
C ILE A 165 25.51 -43.92 29.93
N ASP A 166 26.43 -44.28 30.83
CA ASP A 166 26.23 -45.38 31.79
C ASP A 166 25.06 -45.13 32.74
N GLU A 167 24.83 -43.88 33.16
CA GLU A 167 23.72 -43.52 34.04
C GLU A 167 22.35 -43.50 33.32
N ASN A 168 22.33 -43.29 32.01
CA ASN A 168 21.10 -43.11 31.22
C ASN A 168 20.80 -44.25 30.23
N ILE A 169 21.67 -45.25 30.09
CA ILE A 169 21.39 -46.44 29.27
C ILE A 169 20.63 -47.48 30.11
N GLU A 170 19.49 -47.95 29.62
CA GLU A 170 18.68 -48.95 30.31
C GLU A 170 19.26 -50.38 30.20
N ASP A 171 20.05 -50.67 29.15
CA ASP A 171 20.73 -51.96 28.94
C ASP A 171 22.17 -51.76 28.41
N PRO A 172 23.21 -52.11 29.18
CA PRO A 172 24.61 -51.92 28.80
C PRO A 172 25.07 -52.83 27.64
N ALA A 173 24.26 -53.80 27.21
CA ALA A 173 24.59 -54.65 26.06
C ALA A 173 24.65 -53.88 24.73
N TYR A 174 23.97 -52.73 24.62
CA TYR A 174 23.96 -51.89 23.41
C TYR A 174 25.27 -51.12 23.16
N ILE A 175 26.22 -51.13 24.11
CA ILE A 175 27.50 -50.41 23.99
C ILE A 175 28.55 -51.24 23.24
N LEU A 176 28.36 -52.56 23.08
CA LEU A 176 29.37 -53.51 22.59
C LEU A 176 29.03 -54.16 21.23
N GLU A 177 28.00 -53.70 20.53
CA GLU A 177 27.72 -54.03 19.12
C GLU A 177 28.03 -52.84 18.21
#